data_AF-S9QYV1-F1
#
_entry.id   AF-S9QYV1-F1
#
_cell.length_a   1.000
_cell.length_b   1.000
_cell.length_c   1.000
_cell.angle_alpha   90.00
_cell.angle_beta   90.00
_cell.angle_gamma   90.00
#
_symmetry.space_group_name_H-M   'P 1'
#
loop_
_entity.id
_entity.type
_entity.pdbx_description
1 polymer ?
#
loop_
_entity_poly.entity_id
_entity_poly.type
_entity_poly.pdbx_seq_one_letter_code
_entity_poly.pdbx_strand_id
1 'polypeptide(L)'
;MSTITTPPSNTLSQQDFSVLQFRLLDFLASQESRKVIAASKELTLLRQSIQTLKTKASNLKSEEMTLEEKKCAIRMLQSRISLKRAFLSRIRAESETANDISMPEAI
;
A
#
# COMPACT_ATOMS: atom_id res chain seq x y z
N MET A 1 -12.15 0.97 29.60
CA MET A 1 -11.02 1.80 29.14
C MET A 1 -9.99 0.88 28.51
N SER A 2 -10.12 0.59 27.21
CA SER A 2 -9.19 -0.32 26.51
C SER A 2 -8.08 0.51 25.86
N THR A 3 -6.87 0.43 26.41
CA THR A 3 -5.67 0.98 25.77
C THR A 3 -5.27 0.07 24.63
N ILE A 4 -5.67 0.41 23.42
CA ILE A 4 -5.14 -0.20 22.19
C ILE A 4 -3.69 0.28 22.06
N THR A 5 -2.75 -0.48 22.61
CA THR A 5 -1.33 -0.36 22.28
C THR A 5 -1.10 -1.06 20.95
N THR A 6 -1.39 -0.37 19.85
CA THR A 6 -0.89 -0.80 18.53
C THR A 6 0.64 -0.79 18.59
N PRO A 7 1.31 -1.91 18.26
CA PRO A 7 2.76 -1.95 18.23
C PRO A 7 3.29 -0.89 17.25
N PRO A 8 4.48 -0.30 17.51
CA PRO A 8 5.04 0.71 16.64
C PRO A 8 5.27 0.13 15.24
N SER A 9 4.46 0.58 14.28
CA SER A 9 4.62 0.21 12.87
C SER A 9 5.89 0.85 12.33
N ASN A 10 6.83 0.03 11.85
CA ASN A 10 8.04 0.49 11.16
C ASN A 10 7.78 0.90 9.69
N THR A 11 6.53 0.85 9.24
CA THR A 11 6.15 1.28 7.89
C THR A 11 5.90 2.79 7.86
N LEU A 12 6.38 3.45 6.81
CA LEU A 12 6.06 4.85 6.52
C LEU A 12 4.84 4.88 5.61
N SER A 13 3.75 5.50 6.08
CA SER A 13 2.45 5.48 5.40
C SER A 13 1.89 6.88 5.17
N GLN A 14 0.89 6.99 4.30
CA GLN A 14 0.17 8.25 4.07
C GLN A 14 -0.65 8.69 5.31
N GLN A 15 -1.02 7.75 6.17
CA GLN A 15 -1.63 8.06 7.46
C GLN A 15 -0.65 8.81 8.36
N ASP A 16 0.63 8.41 8.40
CA ASP A 16 1.65 9.12 9.18
C ASP A 16 1.83 10.57 8.70
N PHE A 17 1.78 10.79 7.38
CA PHE A 17 1.79 12.14 6.80
C PHE A 17 0.58 12.96 7.27
N SER A 18 -0.62 12.38 7.22
CA SER A 18 -1.85 13.07 7.62
C SER A 18 -1.82 13.44 9.11
N VAL A 19 -1.34 12.54 9.97
CA VAL A 19 -1.16 12.81 11.41
C VAL A 19 -0.20 13.98 11.63
N LEU A 20 0.95 14.01 10.94
CA LEU A 20 1.89 15.12 11.03
C LEU A 20 1.26 16.44 10.59
N GLN A 21 0.48 16.42 9.50
CA GLN A 21 -0.22 17.60 9.00
C GLN A 21 -1.23 18.15 10.01
N PHE A 22 -2.05 17.29 10.64
CA PHE A 22 -2.97 17.72 11.69
C PHE A 22 -2.22 18.30 12.90
N ARG A 23 -1.12 17.67 13.35
CA ARG A 23 -0.29 18.20 14.44
C ARG A 23 0.29 19.57 14.14
N LEU A 24 0.65 19.83 12.88
CA LEU A 24 1.13 21.14 12.46
C LEU A 24 0.01 22.19 12.56
N LEU A 25 -1.20 21.85 12.12
CA LEU A 25 -2.36 22.75 12.21
C LEU A 25 -2.73 23.04 13.68
N ASP A 26 -2.77 22.02 14.54
CA ASP A 26 -3.03 22.17 15.98
C ASP A 26 -1.97 23.08 16.64
N PHE A 27 -0.71 22.89 16.28
CA PHE A 27 0.37 23.75 16.76
C PHE A 27 0.18 25.20 16.32
N LEU A 28 -0.11 25.47 15.04
CA LEU A 28 -0.34 26.83 14.55
C LEU A 28 -1.52 27.50 15.25
N ALA A 29 -2.65 26.80 15.38
CA ALA A 29 -3.82 27.28 16.10
C ALA A 29 -3.51 27.58 17.59
N SER A 30 -2.66 26.76 18.22
CA SER A 30 -2.24 26.99 19.60
C SER A 30 -1.42 28.27 19.77
N GLN A 31 -0.61 28.65 18.77
CA GLN A 31 0.16 29.90 18.77
C GLN A 31 -0.74 31.13 18.65
N GLU A 32 -1.74 31.07 17.77
CA GLU A 32 -2.70 32.17 17.56
C GLU A 32 -3.49 32.50 18.83
N SER A 33 -3.82 31.49 19.63
CA SER A 33 -4.55 31.65 20.88
C SER A 33 -3.76 32.32 22.03
N ARG A 34 -2.45 32.61 21.84
CA ARG A 34 -1.50 33.15 22.83
C ARG A 34 -1.45 32.37 24.17
N LYS A 35 -1.95 31.13 24.21
CA LYS A 35 -1.90 30.26 25.39
C LYS A 35 -0.52 29.57 25.45
N VAL A 36 0.45 30.23 26.08
CA VAL A 36 1.87 29.79 26.16
C VAL A 36 2.04 28.31 26.56
N ILE A 37 1.26 27.82 27.52
CA ILE A 37 1.33 26.42 27.98
C ILE A 37 0.82 25.45 26.91
N ALA A 38 -0.29 25.78 26.23
CA ALA A 38 -0.83 24.96 25.14
C ALA A 38 0.12 24.96 23.93
N ALA A 39 0.68 26.12 23.60
CA ALA A 39 1.71 26.30 22.58
C ALA A 39 2.94 25.39 22.80
N SER A 40 3.44 25.32 24.04
CA SER A 40 4.58 24.46 24.39
C SER A 40 4.26 22.97 24.32
N LYS A 41 3.04 22.58 24.73
CA LYS A 41 2.56 21.20 24.65
C LYS A 41 2.43 20.72 23.20
N GLU A 42 1.77 21.50 22.34
CA GLU A 42 1.60 21.13 20.93
C GLU A 42 2.93 21.10 20.17
N LEU A 43 3.86 22.02 20.47
CA LEU A 43 5.22 21.98 19.93
C LEU A 43 5.96 20.68 20.30
N THR A 44 5.80 20.23 21.54
CA THR A 44 6.44 19.00 22.03
C THR A 44 5.88 17.78 21.29
N LEU A 45 4.56 17.70 21.13
CA LEU A 45 3.89 16.63 20.39
C LEU A 45 4.26 16.61 18.90
N LEU A 46 4.36 17.79 18.28
CA LEU A 46 4.81 17.94 16.90
C LEU A 46 6.26 17.46 16.73
N ARG A 47 7.18 17.88 17.62
CA ARG A 47 8.58 17.44 17.61
C ARG A 47 8.71 15.93 17.77
N GLN A 48 7.93 15.33 18.67
CA GLN A 48 7.92 13.89 18.86
C GLN A 48 7.44 13.17 17.59
N SER A 49 6.38 13.67 16.94
CA SER A 49 5.85 13.10 15.69
C SER A 49 6.88 13.17 14.55
N ILE A 50 7.58 14.30 14.42
CA ILE A 50 8.68 14.48 13.46
C ILE A 50 9.81 13.49 13.75
N GLN A 51 10.20 13.33 15.02
CA GLN A 51 11.26 12.41 15.40
C GLN A 51 10.90 10.95 15.08
N THR A 52 9.67 10.52 15.36
CA THR A 52 9.18 9.20 14.98
C THR A 52 9.26 8.98 13.47
N LEU A 53 8.85 9.96 12.66
CA LEU A 53 8.93 9.89 11.20
C LEU A 53 10.37 9.83 10.69
N LYS A 54 11.28 10.62 11.28
CA LYS A 54 12.73 10.54 10.94
C LYS A 54 13.28 9.15 11.21
N THR A 55 12.95 8.54 12.36
CA THR A 55 13.39 7.19 12.70
C THR A 55 12.79 6.14 11.77
N LYS A 56 11.51 6.26 11.40
CA LYS A 56 10.91 5.38 10.38
C LYS A 56 11.65 5.50 9.05
N ALA A 57 11.91 6.72 8.59
CA ALA A 57 12.61 6.98 7.33
C ALA A 57 14.06 6.46 7.33
N SER A 58 14.80 6.61 8.43
CA SER A 58 16.16 6.08 8.55
C SER A 58 16.21 4.55 8.55
N ASN A 59 15.13 3.90 8.98
CA ASN A 59 15.01 2.44 8.99
C ASN A 59 14.51 1.86 7.66
N LEU A 60 14.09 2.71 6.71
CA LEU A 60 13.75 2.26 5.36
C LEU A 60 15.01 1.81 4.65
N LYS A 61 15.05 0.54 4.26
CA LYS A 61 16.07 0.03 3.36
C LYS A 61 15.86 0.67 1.98
N SER A 62 16.95 1.03 1.32
CA SER A 62 16.89 1.44 -0.08
C SER A 62 16.25 0.32 -0.89
N GLU A 63 15.22 0.63 -1.68
CA GLU A 63 14.65 -0.35 -2.59
C GLU A 63 15.61 -0.57 -3.77
N GLU A 64 15.86 -1.82 -4.12
CA GLU A 64 16.85 -2.21 -5.15
C GLU A 64 16.34 -2.08 -6.59
N MET A 65 15.01 -2.00 -6.79
CA MET A 65 14.40 -1.99 -8.12
C MET A 65 13.70 -0.66 -8.39
N THR A 66 13.95 -0.08 -9.56
CA THR A 66 13.36 1.19 -9.99
C THR A 66 11.86 1.06 -10.25
N LEU A 67 11.11 2.14 -10.07
CA LEU A 67 9.66 2.15 -10.30
C LEU A 67 9.29 1.72 -11.75
N GLU A 68 10.10 2.11 -12.73
CA GLU A 68 9.86 1.77 -14.13
C GLU A 68 10.08 0.28 -14.42
N GLU A 69 11.08 -0.35 -13.80
CA GLU A 69 11.25 -1.81 -13.85
C GLU A 69 10.05 -2.53 -13.23
N LYS A 70 9.53 -2.06 -12.08
CA LYS A 70 8.33 -2.65 -11.47
C LYS A 70 7.12 -2.56 -12.40
N LYS A 71 6.87 -1.38 -12.98
CA LYS A 71 5.77 -1.18 -13.93
C LYS A 71 5.92 -2.06 -15.17
N CYS A 72 7.13 -2.17 -15.70
CA CYS A 72 7.44 -3.03 -16.85
C CYS A 72 7.17 -4.50 -16.51
N ALA A 73 7.70 -4.98 -15.38
CA ALA A 73 7.51 -6.35 -14.91
C ALA A 73 6.03 -6.69 -14.73
N ILE A 74 5.24 -5.79 -14.12
CA ILE A 74 3.79 -5.96 -13.95
C ILE A 74 3.09 -6.12 -15.31
N ARG A 75 3.38 -5.23 -16.27
CA ARG A 75 2.77 -5.32 -17.62
C ARG A 75 3.13 -6.64 -18.32
N MET A 76 4.40 -7.04 -18.26
CA MET A 76 4.84 -8.32 -18.85
C MET A 76 4.18 -9.52 -18.17
N LEU A 77 4.07 -9.50 -16.83
CA LEU A 77 3.38 -10.54 -16.06
C LEU A 77 1.91 -10.63 -16.45
N GLN A 78 1.20 -9.51 -16.56
CA GLN A 78 -0.19 -9.47 -17.00
C GLN A 78 -0.36 -10.05 -18.40
N SER A 79 0.48 -9.65 -19.37
CA SER A 79 0.45 -10.22 -20.73
C SER A 79 0.72 -11.72 -20.74
N ARG A 80 1.68 -12.19 -19.95
CA ARG A 80 1.97 -13.63 -19.80
C ARG A 80 0.80 -14.40 -19.20
N ILE A 81 0.13 -13.85 -18.19
CA ILE A 81 -1.05 -14.46 -17.58
C ILE A 81 -2.19 -14.53 -18.60
N SER A 82 -2.45 -13.47 -19.36
CA SER A 82 -3.47 -13.45 -20.41
C SER A 82 -3.19 -14.50 -21.49
N LEU A 83 -1.94 -14.60 -21.95
CA LEU A 83 -1.55 -15.61 -22.93
C LEU A 83 -1.75 -17.04 -22.40
N LYS A 84 -1.35 -17.31 -21.15
CA LYS A 84 -1.56 -18.61 -20.50
C LYS A 84 -3.05 -18.96 -20.41
N ARG A 85 -3.90 -17.99 -20.05
CA ARG A 85 -5.36 -18.20 -19.99
C ARG A 85 -5.95 -18.48 -21.36
N ALA A 86 -5.55 -17.74 -22.40
CA ALA A 86 -6.00 -17.96 -23.77
C ALA A 86 -5.61 -19.36 -24.27
N PHE A 87 -4.36 -19.77 -24.01
CA PHE A 87 -3.87 -21.10 -24.36
C PHE A 87 -4.66 -22.22 -23.67
N LEU A 88 -4.88 -22.10 -22.35
CA LEU A 88 -5.70 -23.07 -21.60
C LEU A 88 -7.15 -23.13 -22.10
N SER A 89 -7.73 -21.96 -22.44
CA SER A 89 -9.10 -21.90 -22.95
C SER A 89 -9.22 -22.58 -24.32
N ARG A 90 -8.21 -22.39 -25.18
CA ARG A 90 -8.13 -23.07 -26.47
C ARG A 90 -8.04 -24.59 -26.32
N ILE A 91 -7.17 -25.09 -25.44
CA ILE A 91 -7.07 -26.54 -25.18
C ILE A 91 -8.41 -27.10 -24.67
N ARG A 92 -9.09 -26.39 -23.77
CA ARG A 92 -10.42 -26.82 -23.28
C ARG A 92 -11.43 -26.91 -24.41
N ALA A 93 -11.52 -25.87 -25.24
CA ALA A 93 -12.42 -25.86 -26.39
C ALA A 93 -12.12 -27.01 -27.37
N GLU A 94 -10.84 -27.25 -27.67
CA GLU A 94 -10.41 -28.36 -28.53
C GLU A 94 -10.79 -29.73 -27.93
N SER A 95 -10.63 -29.91 -26.61
CA SER A 95 -11.05 -31.13 -25.90
C SER A 95 -12.56 -31.33 -25.88
N GLU A 96 -13.35 -30.28 -25.75
CA GLU A 96 -14.82 -30.34 -25.79
C GLU A 96 -15.30 -30.73 -27.20
N THR A 97 -14.76 -30.10 -28.24
CA THR A 97 -15.08 -30.47 -29.63
C THR A 97 -14.66 -31.89 -30.01
N ALA A 98 -13.56 -32.40 -29.46
CA ALA A 98 -13.13 -33.78 -29.70
C ALA A 98 -14.08 -34.81 -29.05
N ASN A 99 -14.64 -34.49 -27.88
CA ASN A 99 -15.58 -35.36 -27.19
C ASN A 99 -16.96 -35.35 -27.88
N ASP A 100 -17.43 -34.21 -28.38
CA ASP A 100 -18.73 -34.11 -29.09
C ASP A 100 -18.74 -34.89 -30.41
N ILE A 101 -17.61 -34.97 -31.12
CA ILE A 101 -17.48 -35.75 -32.36
C ILE A 101 -17.43 -37.27 -32.08
N SER A 102 -17.04 -37.67 -30.86
CA SER A 102 -16.93 -39.08 -30.45
C SER A 102 -18.21 -39.71 -29.89
N MET A 103 -19.31 -38.96 -29.81
CA MET A 103 -20.63 -39.46 -29.42
C MET A 103 -21.46 -39.81 -30.68
N PRO A 104 -21.38 -41.03 -31.24
CA PRO A 104 -22.35 -41.45 -32.24
C PRO A 104 -23.73 -41.55 -31.58
N GLU A 105 -24.76 -41.02 -32.24
CA GLU A 105 -26.15 -41.19 -31.86
C GLU A 105 -26.45 -42.66 -31.55
N ALA A 106 -26.77 -42.96 -30.29
CA ALA A 106 -27.32 -44.25 -29.91
C ALA A 106 -28.77 -44.31 -30.43
N ILE A 107 -28.99 -45.10 -31.48
CA ILE A 107 -30.32 -45.53 -31.95
C ILE A 107 -30.79 -46.70 -31.07
#